data_AF-C2CHI0-F1
#
_entry.id   AF-C2CHI0-F1
#
_cell.length_a   1.000
_cell.length_b   1.000
_cell.length_c   1.000
_cell.angle_alpha   90.00
_cell.angle_beta   90.00
_cell.angle_gamma   90.00
#
_symmetry.space_group_name_H-M   'P 1'
#
loop_
_entity.id
_entity.type
_entity.pdbx_description
1 polymer ?
#
loop_
_entity_poly.entity_id
_entity_poly.type
_entity_poly.pdbx_seq_one_letter_code
_entity_poly.pdbx_strand_id
1 'polypeptide(L)' 'MRRRIKDVIKSAYNGEEITKEEKSEIFSYFRHIPNARKTDKEFELYCKMAEEKGMPKPEIYSKIRPLYE' A
#
# COMPACT_ATOMS: atom_id res chain seq x y z
N MET A 1 -8.65 18.69 7.56
CA MET A 1 -7.17 18.52 7.61
C MET A 1 -6.83 17.16 7.02
N ARG A 2 -5.84 17.07 6.13
CA ARG A 2 -5.40 15.79 5.57
C ARG A 2 -4.52 15.06 6.60
N ARG A 3 -4.83 13.80 6.92
CA ARG A 3 -4.00 12.95 7.78
C ARG A 3 -2.65 12.69 7.11
N ARG A 4 -1.58 12.46 7.88
CA ARG A 4 -0.30 12.05 7.29
C ARG A 4 -0.40 10.61 6.83
N ILE A 5 0.27 10.26 5.73
CA ILE A 5 0.19 8.93 5.13
C ILE A 5 0.49 7.78 6.10
N LYS A 6 1.45 7.97 7.02
CA LYS A 6 1.78 6.97 8.05
C LYS A 6 0.63 6.74 9.03
N ASP A 7 -0.09 7.80 9.38
CA ASP A 7 -1.23 7.73 10.29
C ASP A 7 -2.39 6.98 9.60
N VAL A 8 -2.62 7.25 8.31
CA VAL A 8 -3.63 6.55 7.49
C VAL A 8 -3.29 5.06 7.32
N ILE A 9 -2.03 4.72 7.02
CA ILE A 9 -1.56 3.33 6.94
C ILE A 9 -1.78 2.61 8.28
N LYS A 10 -1.50 3.29 9.40
CA LYS A 10 -1.74 2.73 10.75
C LYS A 10 -3.23 2.47 11.01
N SER A 11 -4.10 3.42 10.67
CA SER A 11 -5.55 3.23 10.75
C SER A 11 -6.01 2.03 9.92
N ALA A 12 -5.47 1.86 8.70
CA ALA A 12 -5.77 0.70 7.86
C ALA A 12 -5.37 -0.63 8.53
N TYR A 13 -4.27 -0.68 9.29
CA TYR A 13 -3.90 -1.89 10.06
C TYR A 13 -4.83 -2.20 11.21
N ASN A 14 -5.31 -1.15 11.88
CA ASN A 14 -6.16 -1.30 13.05
C ASN A 14 -7.60 -1.66 12.67
N GLY A 15 -7.92 -1.76 11.37
CA GLY A 15 -9.29 -1.95 10.89
C GLY A 15 -10.17 -0.72 11.10
N GLU A 16 -9.55 0.45 11.31
CA GLU A 16 -10.27 1.72 11.40
C GLU A 16 -10.81 2.10 10.01
N GLU A 17 -11.91 2.84 10.00
CA GLU A 17 -12.49 3.34 8.75
C GLU A 17 -11.52 4.33 8.07
N ILE A 18 -11.24 4.06 6.79
CA ILE A 18 -10.45 4.94 5.92
C ILE A 18 -11.31 5.31 4.71
N THR A 19 -11.18 6.55 4.25
CA THR A 19 -11.94 7.00 3.08
C THR A 19 -11.41 6.37 1.80
N LYS A 20 -12.19 6.48 0.71
CA LYS A 20 -11.76 6.01 -0.61
C LYS A 20 -10.51 6.76 -1.11
N GLU A 21 -10.43 8.06 -0.82
CA GLU A 21 -9.29 8.91 -1.16
C GLU A 21 -8.04 8.46 -0.41
N GLU A 22 -8.19 8.15 0.88
CA GLU A 22 -7.11 7.64 1.73
C GLU A 22 -6.62 6.27 1.28
N LYS A 23 -7.54 5.36 0.93
CA LYS A 23 -7.19 4.07 0.32
C LYS A 23 -6.42 4.25 -0.99
N SER A 24 -6.83 5.21 -1.81
CA SER A 24 -6.15 5.54 -3.07
C SER A 24 -4.76 6.15 -2.82
N GLU A 25 -4.62 6.96 -1.77
CA GLU A 25 -3.35 7.56 -1.37
C GLU A 25 -2.36 6.51 -0.85
N ILE A 26 -2.81 5.58 0.00
CA ILE A 26 -2.00 4.44 0.47
C ILE A 26 -1.52 3.62 -0.72
N PHE A 27 -2.43 3.27 -1.64
CA PHE A 27 -2.08 2.49 -2.81
C PHE A 27 -1.03 3.20 -3.67
N SER A 28 -1.25 4.49 -3.96
CA SER A 28 -0.27 5.31 -4.69
C SER A 28 1.08 5.32 -3.98
N TYR A 29 1.10 5.58 -2.67
CA TYR A 29 2.32 5.57 -1.87
C TYR A 29 3.09 4.26 -1.98
N PHE A 30 2.41 3.12 -1.84
CA PHE A 30 3.04 1.80 -1.94
C PHE A 30 3.63 1.49 -3.32
N ARG A 31 3.06 2.01 -4.41
CA ARG A 31 3.65 1.84 -5.75
C ARG A 31 4.94 2.64 -5.94
N HIS A 32 5.17 3.69 -5.15
CA HIS A 32 6.36 4.55 -5.26
C HIS A 32 7.52 4.11 -4.37
N ILE A 33 7.36 3.02 -3.62
CA ILE A 33 8.39 2.45 -2.74
C ILE A 33 8.63 0.99 -3.14
N PRO A 34 9.88 0.55 -3.30
CA PRO A 34 10.17 -0.86 -3.56
C PRO A 34 9.53 -1.80 -2.53
N ASN A 35 9.05 -2.96 -2.97
CA ASN A 35 8.44 -3.94 -2.06
C ASN A 35 9.42 -4.41 -0.99
N ALA A 36 10.71 -4.54 -1.34
CA ALA A 36 11.77 -4.89 -0.40
C ALA A 36 11.96 -3.89 0.77
N ARG A 37 11.34 -2.70 0.71
CA ARG A 37 11.37 -1.68 1.78
C ARG A 37 10.09 -1.65 2.62
N LYS A 38 9.06 -2.41 2.23
CA LYS A 38 7.83 -2.54 2.98
C LYS A 38 8.04 -3.52 4.13
N THR A 39 7.43 -3.25 5.27
CA THR A 39 7.23 -4.28 6.30
C THR A 39 6.27 -5.35 5.77
N ASP A 40 6.26 -6.53 6.38
CA ASP A 40 5.34 -7.62 6.00
C ASP A 40 3.88 -7.17 5.99
N LYS A 41 3.48 -6.32 6.96
CA LYS A 41 2.13 -5.75 7.04
C LYS A 41 1.82 -4.76 5.93
N GLU A 42 2.78 -3.89 5.60
CA GLU A 42 2.65 -2.95 4.47
C GLU A 42 2.53 -3.71 3.15
N PHE A 43 3.30 -4.78 3.00
CA PHE A 43 3.30 -5.61 1.81
C PHE A 43 2.00 -6.42 1.69
N GLU A 44 1.50 -7.02 2.77
CA GLU A 44 0.22 -7.73 2.78
C GLU A 44 -0.95 -6.80 2.44
N LEU A 45 -0.97 -5.59 3.02
CA LEU A 45 -1.96 -4.57 2.68
C LEU A 45 -1.88 -4.17 1.20
N TYR A 46 -0.66 -3.99 0.69
CA TYR A 46 -0.46 -3.69 -0.73
C TYR A 46 -0.93 -4.82 -1.64
N CYS A 47 -0.67 -6.09 -1.29
CA CYS A 47 -1.16 -7.25 -2.04
C CYS A 47 -2.69 -7.26 -2.14
N LYS A 48 -3.38 -7.05 -1.01
CA LYS A 48 -4.86 -6.97 -0.99
C LYS A 48 -5.36 -5.84 -1.91
N MET A 49 -4.73 -4.67 -1.85
CA MET A 49 -5.11 -3.54 -2.71
C MET A 49 -4.81 -3.78 -4.19
N ALA A 50 -3.74 -4.53 -4.52
CA ALA A 50 -3.39 -4.91 -5.88
C ALA A 50 -4.40 -5.93 -6.45
N GLU A 51 -4.78 -6.93 -5.65
CA GLU A 51 -5.79 -7.94 -6.00
C GLU A 51 -7.16 -7.29 -6.28
N GLU A 52 -7.62 -6.37 -5.43
CA GLU A 52 -8.85 -5.60 -5.65
C GLU A 52 -8.84 -4.80 -6.96
N LYS A 53 -7.66 -4.48 -7.50
CA LYS A 53 -7.47 -3.74 -8.75
C LYS A 53 -7.18 -4.66 -9.94
N GLY A 54 -7.20 -5.99 -9.75
CA GLY A 54 -6.89 -6.97 -10.79
C GLY A 54 -5.43 -6.96 -11.23
N MET A 55 -4.52 -6.47 -10.39
CA MET A 55 -3.09 -6.46 -10.69
C MET A 55 -2.43 -7.80 -10.32
N PRO A 56 -1.33 -8.18 -11.01
CA PRO A 56 -0.56 -9.35 -10.61
C PRO A 56 -0.05 -9.19 -9.18
N LYS A 57 0.11 -10.32 -8.48
CA LYS A 57 0.66 -10.34 -7.12
C LYS A 57 2.07 -9.72 -7.15
N PRO A 58 2.33 -8.66 -6.36
CA PRO A 58 3.64 -8.03 -6.31
C PRO A 58 4.72 -9.00 -5.77
N GLU A 59 5.97 -8.83 -6.17
CA GLU A 59 7.10 -9.61 -5.66
C GLU A 59 7.70 -8.95 -4.42
N ILE A 60 7.77 -9.67 -3.29
CA ILE A 60 8.12 -9.10 -1.97
C ILE A 60 9.54 -8.56 -1.92
N TYR A 61 10.48 -9.26 -2.55
CA TYR A 61 11.89 -8.86 -2.55
C TYR A 61 12.27 -7.94 -3.70
N SER A 62 11.28 -7.45 -4.47
CA SER A 62 11.54 -6.52 -5.56
C SER A 62 12.14 -5.21 -5.05
N LYS A 63 13.30 -4.87 -5.61
CA LYS A 63 13.99 -3.60 -5.42
C LYS A 63 13.50 -2.53 -6.41
N ILE A 64 12.70 -2.92 -7.40
CA ILE A 64 12.04 -2.02 -8.34
C ILE A 64 10.79 -1.47 -7.66
N ARG A 65 10.43 -0.23 -7.99
CA ARG A 65 9.17 0.35 -7.51
C ARG A 65 8.03 -0.35 -8.25
N PRO A 66 6.96 -0.81 -7.59
CA PRO A 66 5.84 -1.47 -8.28
C PRO A 66 5.17 -0.62 -9.37
N LEU A 67 5.37 0.70 -9.37
CA LEU A 67 4.96 1.57 -10.48
C LEU A 67 5.64 1.24 -11.82
N TYR A 68 6.83 0.65 -11.78
CA TYR A 68 7.67 0.34 -12.95
C TYR A 68 7.78 -1.17 -13.22
N GLU A 69 7.04 -1.98 -12.47
CA GLU A 69 6.81 -3.39 -12.77
C GLU A 69 5.68 -3.51 -13.80
#